data_AF-A0A5M9ZG54-F1
#
_entry.id   AF-A0A5M9ZG54-F1
#
_cell.length_a   1.000
_cell.length_b   1.000
_cell.length_c   1.000
_cell.angle_alpha   90.00
_cell.angle_beta   90.00
_cell.angle_gamma   90.00
#
_symmetry.space_group_name_H-M   'P 1'
#
loop_
_entity.id
_entity.type
_entity.pdbx_description
1 polymer ?
#
loop_
_entity_poly.entity_id
_entity_poly.type
_entity_poly.pdbx_seq_one_letter_code
_entity_poly.pdbx_strand_id
1 'polypeptide(L)'
;FVAIRGERVDGHDFVPAVAAQGAVTAIVDHEIADAGLPQIVVDDTVAALGELARHNIARRRELPGDFDLIGLTGSVGKTTTKDLLSSLLATLGPTVAPVGSFNNEIGLPLTAL
;
A
#
# COMPACT_ATOMS: atom_id res chain seq x y z
N PHE A 1 -0.75 1.44 -11.05
CA PHE A 1 0.16 0.30 -10.83
C PHE A 1 1.42 0.82 -10.16
N VAL A 2 2.02 0.08 -9.22
CA VAL A 2 3.32 0.47 -8.63
C VAL A 2 4.30 -0.65 -8.93
N ALA A 3 5.31 -0.36 -9.73
CA ALA A 3 6.31 -1.32 -10.16
C ALA A 3 7.35 -1.48 -9.05
N ILE A 4 7.31 -2.61 -8.33
CA ILE A 4 8.25 -2.90 -7.26
C ILE A 4 9.20 -4.00 -7.72
N ARG A 5 10.52 -3.78 -7.54
CA ARG A 5 11.53 -4.80 -7.79
C ARG A 5 11.56 -5.78 -6.63
N GLY A 6 11.22 -7.03 -6.89
CA GLY A 6 11.39 -8.15 -5.95
C GLY A 6 12.72 -8.87 -6.17
N GLU A 7 13.06 -9.78 -5.26
CA GLU A 7 14.29 -10.58 -5.35
C GLU A 7 14.34 -11.48 -6.60
N ARG A 8 13.18 -11.90 -7.10
CA ARG A 8 13.06 -12.86 -8.21
C ARG A 8 12.38 -12.29 -9.46
N VAL A 9 11.63 -11.20 -9.30
CA VAL A 9 10.74 -10.67 -10.33
C VAL A 9 10.78 -9.16 -10.25
N ASP A 10 11.01 -8.49 -11.37
CA ASP A 10 10.91 -7.04 -11.47
C ASP A 10 9.48 -6.64 -11.87
N GLY A 11 8.81 -5.83 -11.05
CA GLY A 11 7.48 -5.31 -11.34
C GLY A 11 7.42 -4.47 -12.63
N HIS A 12 8.54 -3.88 -13.04
CA HIS A 12 8.63 -3.03 -14.23
C HIS A 12 8.34 -3.79 -15.53
N ASP A 13 8.68 -5.09 -15.58
CA ASP A 13 8.43 -5.95 -16.73
C ASP A 13 6.93 -6.11 -17.05
N PHE A 14 6.06 -5.84 -16.08
CA PHE A 14 4.60 -5.95 -16.25
C PHE A 14 3.94 -4.64 -16.68
N VAL A 15 4.67 -3.52 -16.75
CA VAL A 15 4.09 -2.21 -17.07
C VAL A 15 3.31 -2.23 -18.40
N PRO A 16 3.84 -2.77 -19.52
CA PRO A 16 3.08 -2.87 -20.77
C PRO A 16 1.85 -3.77 -20.66
N ALA A 17 1.97 -4.87 -19.90
CA ALA A 17 0.89 -5.83 -19.73
C ALA A 17 -0.28 -5.22 -18.92
N VAL A 18 0.01 -4.46 -17.86
CA VAL A 18 -1.04 -3.81 -17.07
C VAL A 18 -1.68 -2.64 -17.83
N ALA A 19 -0.94 -1.98 -18.73
CA ALA A 19 -1.49 -1.00 -19.67
C ALA A 19 -2.63 -1.61 -20.49
N ALA A 20 -2.36 -2.77 -21.10
CA ALA A 20 -3.34 -3.50 -21.91
C ALA A 20 -4.54 -3.99 -21.09
N GLN A 21 -4.39 -4.14 -19.78
CA GLN A 21 -5.46 -4.50 -18.84
C GLN A 21 -6.26 -3.30 -18.32
N GLY A 22 -5.94 -2.07 -18.77
CA GLY A 22 -6.67 -0.85 -18.42
C GLY A 22 -6.07 -0.07 -17.25
N ALA A 23 -4.83 -0.33 -16.85
CA ALA A 23 -4.14 0.53 -15.90
C ALA A 23 -3.96 1.94 -16.50
N VAL A 24 -4.41 2.95 -15.76
CA VAL A 24 -4.38 4.35 -16.22
C VAL A 24 -3.07 5.08 -15.93
N THR A 25 -2.25 4.56 -15.01
CA THR A 25 -0.96 5.14 -14.61
C THR A 25 -0.06 4.10 -13.93
N ALA A 26 1.26 4.26 -14.03
CA ALA A 26 2.26 3.47 -13.31
C ALA A 26 3.24 4.37 -12.55
N ILE A 27 3.57 3.99 -11.31
CA ILE A 27 4.72 4.53 -10.57
C ILE A 27 5.89 3.59 -10.80
N VAL A 28 7.02 4.12 -11.27
CA VAL A 28 8.21 3.39 -11.72
C VAL A 28 9.47 4.11 -11.23
N ASP A 29 10.58 3.40 -11.04
CA ASP A 29 11.87 4.02 -10.66
C ASP A 29 12.71 4.47 -11.87
N HIS A 30 12.33 4.05 -13.07
CA HIS A 30 12.88 4.51 -14.34
C HIS A 30 11.82 4.44 -15.43
N GLU A 31 12.01 5.22 -16.49
CA GLU A 31 11.09 5.23 -17.63
C GLU A 31 11.12 3.89 -18.39
N ILE A 32 9.94 3.32 -18.62
CA ILE A 32 9.75 2.13 -19.46
C ILE A 32 9.30 2.58 -20.85
N ALA A 33 10.14 2.29 -21.86
CA ALA A 33 9.80 2.56 -23.25
C ALA A 33 8.58 1.74 -23.68
N ASP A 34 7.75 2.30 -24.56
CA ASP A 34 6.55 1.66 -25.11
C ASP A 34 5.58 1.11 -24.04
N ALA A 35 5.57 1.71 -22.84
CA ALA A 35 4.73 1.28 -21.72
C ALA A 35 3.23 1.27 -22.04
N GLY A 36 2.76 2.12 -22.97
CA GLY A 36 1.35 2.21 -23.32
C GLY A 36 0.47 2.92 -22.28
N LEU A 37 1.07 3.52 -21.24
CA LEU A 37 0.37 4.35 -20.26
C LEU A 37 1.29 5.45 -19.67
N PRO A 38 0.72 6.52 -19.09
CA PRO A 38 1.48 7.53 -18.36
C PRO A 38 2.28 6.95 -17.18
N GLN A 39 3.48 7.49 -16.97
CA GLN A 39 4.40 7.04 -15.92
C GLN A 39 4.73 8.18 -14.96
N ILE A 40 4.74 7.89 -13.67
CA ILE A 40 5.25 8.74 -12.61
C ILE A 40 6.61 8.15 -12.22
N VAL A 41 7.68 8.77 -12.69
CA VAL A 41 9.05 8.35 -12.40
C VAL A 41 9.46 8.92 -11.04
N VAL A 42 9.95 8.05 -10.16
CA VAL A 42 10.42 8.38 -8.81
C VAL A 42 11.81 7.77 -8.59
N ASP A 43 12.50 8.16 -7.52
CA ASP A 43 13.82 7.56 -7.22
C ASP A 43 13.69 6.14 -6.64
N ASP A 44 12.64 5.87 -5.86
CA ASP A 44 12.37 4.58 -5.21
C ASP A 44 10.84 4.36 -5.11
N THR A 45 10.35 3.28 -5.72
CA THR A 45 8.90 3.00 -5.76
C THR A 45 8.31 2.52 -4.44
N VAL A 46 9.11 1.88 -3.57
CA VAL A 46 8.68 1.47 -2.22
C VAL A 46 8.59 2.69 -1.32
N ALA A 47 9.58 3.59 -1.38
CA ALA A 47 9.53 4.86 -0.67
C ALA A 47 8.34 5.72 -1.11
N ALA A 48 8.12 5.86 -2.43
CA ALA A 48 6.97 6.59 -2.98
C ALA A 48 5.62 5.99 -2.54
N LEU A 49 5.51 4.67 -2.47
CA LEU A 49 4.32 4.00 -1.94
C LEU A 49 4.08 4.35 -0.47
N GLY A 50 5.14 4.35 0.35
CA GLY A 50 5.08 4.78 1.75
C GLY A 50 4.68 6.24 1.91
N GLU A 51 5.19 7.14 1.07
CA GLU A 51 4.80 8.55 1.06
C GLU A 51 3.34 8.75 0.68
N LEU A 52 2.84 8.01 -0.31
CA LEU A 52 1.44 8.05 -0.73
C LEU A 52 0.51 7.59 0.41
N ALA A 53 0.86 6.49 1.09
CA ALA A 53 0.13 5.99 2.26
C ALA A 53 0.13 7.02 3.41
N ARG A 54 1.28 7.63 3.70
CA ARG A 54 1.39 8.70 4.69
C ARG A 54 0.51 9.90 4.34
N HIS A 55 0.50 10.29 3.06
CA HIS A 55 -0.36 11.37 2.58
C HIS A 55 -1.84 11.02 2.74
N ASN A 56 -2.27 9.81 2.37
CA ASN A 56 -3.65 9.35 2.56
C ASN A 56 -4.09 9.45 4.02
N ILE A 57 -3.29 8.92 4.97
CA ILE A 57 -3.58 8.99 6.41
C ILE A 57 -3.71 10.44 6.88
N ALA A 58 -2.80 11.33 6.45
CA ALA A 58 -2.86 12.75 6.80
C ALA A 58 -4.15 13.40 6.29
N ARG A 59 -4.50 13.16 5.02
CA ARG A 59 -5.75 13.64 4.40
C ARG A 59 -6.99 13.11 5.12
N ARG A 60 -7.00 11.83 5.52
CA ARG A 60 -8.13 11.25 6.27
C ARG A 60 -8.33 11.93 7.62
N ARG A 61 -7.26 12.33 8.30
CA ARG A 61 -7.32 13.07 9.59
C ARG A 61 -7.85 14.50 9.45
N GLU A 62 -7.78 15.09 8.26
CA GLU A 62 -8.35 16.41 7.98
C GLU A 62 -9.87 16.37 7.78
N LEU A 63 -10.43 15.20 7.48
CA LEU A 63 -11.88 15.03 7.24
C LEU A 63 -12.67 14.94 8.55
N PRO A 64 -13.94 15.39 8.56
CA PRO A 64 -14.81 15.24 9.72
C PRO A 64 -15.05 13.76 10.09
N GLY A 65 -15.23 13.53 11.38
CA GLY A 65 -15.52 12.20 11.94
C GLY A 65 -14.29 11.53 12.54
N ASP A 66 -14.53 10.71 13.56
CA ASP A 66 -13.47 10.07 14.33
C ASP A 66 -12.62 9.15 13.45
N PHE A 67 -11.31 9.17 13.68
CA PHE A 67 -10.34 8.35 12.97
C PHE A 67 -9.16 8.03 13.88
N ASP A 68 -9.16 6.79 14.38
CA ASP A 68 -8.11 6.27 15.23
C ASP A 68 -7.17 5.36 14.45
N LEU A 69 -5.87 5.46 14.75
CA LEU A 69 -4.83 4.60 14.18
C LEU A 69 -4.14 3.84 15.31
N ILE A 70 -4.18 2.52 15.26
CA ILE A 70 -3.60 1.65 16.28
C ILE A 70 -2.36 0.96 15.70
N GLY A 71 -1.19 1.26 16.28
CA GLY A 71 0.07 0.57 15.98
C GLY A 71 0.28 -0.62 16.91
N LEU A 72 0.49 -1.82 16.36
CA LEU A 72 0.75 -3.04 17.11
C LEU A 72 2.16 -3.56 16.79
N THR A 73 2.97 -3.80 17.82
CA THR A 73 4.30 -4.41 17.69
C THR A 73 4.53 -5.45 18.80
N GLY A 74 5.57 -6.26 18.66
CA GLY A 74 5.94 -7.31 19.62
C GLY A 74 6.59 -8.51 18.95
N SER A 75 7.36 -9.29 19.70
CA SER A 75 8.06 -10.47 19.14
C SER A 75 7.08 -11.60 18.78
N VAL A 76 6.02 -11.79 19.57
CA VAL A 76 5.03 -12.88 19.41
C VAL A 76 3.62 -12.31 19.60
N GLY A 77 2.62 -12.90 18.94
CA GLY A 77 1.20 -12.59 19.15
C GLY A 77 0.63 -11.44 18.31
N LYS A 78 1.45 -10.73 17.52
CA LYS A 78 1.00 -9.59 16.68
C LYS A 78 -0.22 -9.91 15.82
N THR A 79 -0.18 -11.02 15.07
CA THR A 79 -1.26 -11.40 14.16
C THR A 79 -2.55 -11.73 14.91
N THR A 80 -2.45 -12.55 15.98
CA THR A 80 -3.60 -12.89 16.82
C THR A 80 -4.23 -11.66 17.47
N THR A 81 -3.41 -10.77 18.05
CA THR A 81 -3.90 -9.53 18.65
C THR A 81 -4.54 -8.61 17.61
N LYS A 82 -3.95 -8.49 16.42
CA LYS A 82 -4.52 -7.74 15.29
C LYS A 82 -5.88 -8.29 14.88
N ASP A 83 -6.02 -9.61 14.73
CA ASP A 83 -7.28 -10.24 14.29
C ASP A 83 -8.39 -10.10 15.33
N LEU A 84 -8.05 -10.23 16.62
CA LEU A 84 -8.99 -9.99 17.72
C LEU A 84 -9.44 -8.53 17.78
N LEU A 85 -8.51 -7.57 17.70
CA LEU A 85 -8.83 -6.14 17.65
C LEU A 85 -9.69 -5.81 16.43
N SER A 86 -9.31 -6.31 15.25
CA SER A 86 -10.07 -6.06 14.02
C SER A 86 -11.50 -6.58 14.12
N SER A 87 -11.69 -7.78 14.68
CA SER A 87 -13.02 -8.38 14.85
C SER A 87 -13.88 -7.60 15.85
N LEU A 88 -13.28 -7.13 16.94
CA LEU A 88 -13.98 -6.33 17.95
C LEU A 88 -14.34 -4.94 17.42
N LEU A 89 -13.38 -4.22 16.84
CA LEU A 89 -13.58 -2.85 16.35
C LEU A 89 -14.57 -2.80 15.19
N ALA A 90 -14.62 -3.84 14.35
CA ALA A 90 -15.62 -3.97 13.30
C ALA A 90 -17.07 -3.99 13.83
N THR A 91 -17.29 -4.35 15.10
CA THR A 91 -18.62 -4.26 15.73
C THR A 91 -18.98 -2.84 16.18
N LEU A 92 -17.99 -1.96 16.34
CA LEU A 92 -18.15 -0.58 16.79
C LEU A 92 -18.18 0.41 15.62
N GLY A 93 -17.52 0.09 14.51
CA GLY A 93 -17.53 0.92 13.31
C GLY A 93 -16.65 0.37 12.17
N PRO A 94 -16.60 1.09 11.03
CA PRO A 94 -15.75 0.74 9.90
C PRO A 94 -14.29 0.59 10.34
N THR A 95 -13.73 -0.59 10.11
CA THR A 95 -12.37 -0.94 10.56
C THR A 95 -11.56 -1.45 9.39
N VAL A 96 -10.36 -0.90 9.22
CA VAL A 96 -9.35 -1.37 8.26
C VAL A 96 -8.21 -2.03 9.03
N ALA A 97 -7.84 -3.24 8.65
CA ALA A 97 -6.72 -3.96 9.23
C ALA A 97 -5.92 -4.67 8.13
N PRO A 98 -4.59 -4.85 8.31
CA PRO A 98 -3.77 -5.56 7.34
C PRO A 98 -4.30 -6.98 7.07
N VAL A 99 -4.33 -7.37 5.80
CA VAL A 99 -4.66 -8.74 5.39
C VAL A 99 -3.45 -9.63 5.67
N GLY A 100 -3.67 -10.73 6.40
CA GLY A 100 -2.61 -11.68 6.76
C GLY A 100 -1.45 -11.01 7.54
N SER A 101 -0.23 -11.21 7.05
CA SER A 101 1.02 -10.69 7.65
C SER A 101 1.64 -9.55 6.85
N PHE A 102 0.84 -8.74 6.14
CA PHE A 102 1.32 -7.56 5.42
C PHE A 102 1.78 -6.44 6.38
N ASN A 103 2.92 -6.66 7.01
CA ASN A 103 3.52 -5.79 8.04
C ASN A 103 4.95 -5.32 7.69
N ASN A 104 5.37 -5.53 6.44
CA ASN A 104 6.64 -5.03 5.91
C ASN A 104 6.46 -3.67 5.20
N GLU A 105 7.55 -3.17 4.62
CA GLU A 105 7.65 -1.86 3.97
C GLU A 105 6.70 -1.68 2.76
N ILE A 106 6.15 -2.78 2.23
CA ILE A 106 5.17 -2.75 1.12
C ILE A 106 3.76 -2.96 1.67
N GLY A 107 3.58 -3.97 2.53
CA GLY A 107 2.30 -4.39 3.04
C GLY A 107 1.61 -3.37 3.94
N LEU A 108 2.40 -2.64 4.75
CA LEU A 108 1.85 -1.59 5.59
C LEU A 108 1.30 -0.42 4.76
N PRO A 109 2.05 0.17 3.81
CA PRO A 109 1.50 1.18 2.91
C PRO A 109 0.23 0.74 2.17
N LEU A 110 0.19 -0.49 1.66
CA LEU A 110 -0.99 -1.01 0.96
C LEU A 110 -2.25 -1.08 1.85
N THR A 111 -2.10 -1.22 3.17
CA THR A 111 -3.24 -1.21 4.10
C THR A 111 -3.83 0.20 4.27
N ALA A 112 -3.02 1.23 4.04
CA ALA A 112 -3.37 2.63 4.30
C ALA A 112 -3.78 3.41 3.04
N LEU A 113 -3.85 2.75 1.87
CA LEU A 113 -4.30 3.32 0.60
C LEU A 113 -5.76 3.00 0.35
#